data_AF-A0A3P9B8P1-F1
#
_entry.id   AF-A0A3P9B8P1-F1
#
_cell.length_a   1.000
_cell.length_b   1.000
_cell.length_c   1.000
_cell.angle_alpha   90.00
_cell.angle_beta   90.00
_cell.angle_gamma   90.00
#
_symmetry.space_group_name_H-M   'P 1'
#
loop_
_entity.id
_entity.type
_entity.pdbx_description
1 polymer ?
#
loop_
_entity_poly.entity_id
_entity_poly.type
_entity_poly.pdbx_seq_one_letter_code
_entity_poly.pdbx_strand_id
1 'polypeptide(L)'
;MSSPAAAPQRRPKKDPSGCSVLLFPGQGSQFVGMGRGLLKYPNVKEMFTVDELQKTVHCQPAVFVTSLAAVERLNQENPKAIEMCVAAAGFSVGEFAALVFSGAMNFAEALYAMKVRAETMQKASELVPSGMLSVTGRPQAQYNYACLLQAKEHCKSLGMENPVCSVLLLSFLLSSLTSQALDFLQENSRRLKFMRTKTLPVSGAFHTELMASATEPVREVLRQVEVSQPLYPKGINIFSETCIQLLCKATPVLIFKR
;
A
#
# COMPACT_ATOMS: atom_id res chain seq x y z
N MET A 1 -28.33 -47.25 -14.08
CA MET A 1 -27.84 -46.45 -12.94
C MET A 1 -26.46 -45.91 -13.31
N SER A 2 -26.40 -44.66 -13.76
CA SER A 2 -25.18 -43.97 -14.17
C SER A 2 -24.45 -43.43 -12.94
N SER A 3 -23.14 -43.74 -12.83
CA SER A 3 -22.27 -43.12 -11.82
C SER A 3 -22.16 -41.61 -12.09
N PRO A 4 -22.18 -40.76 -11.04
CA PRO A 4 -21.96 -39.33 -11.22
C PRO A 4 -20.49 -39.08 -11.63
N ALA A 5 -20.30 -38.30 -12.69
CA ALA A 5 -19.01 -37.87 -13.17
C ALA A 5 -18.23 -37.11 -12.07
N ALA A 6 -16.98 -37.53 -11.83
CA ALA A 6 -16.10 -36.87 -10.89
C ALA A 6 -15.88 -35.40 -11.30
N ALA A 7 -16.04 -34.48 -10.34
CA ALA A 7 -15.77 -33.06 -10.53
C ALA A 7 -14.30 -32.84 -10.98
N PRO A 8 -14.03 -31.88 -11.88
CA PRO A 8 -12.69 -31.65 -12.40
C PRO A 8 -11.72 -31.29 -11.27
N GLN A 9 -10.59 -32.00 -11.20
CA GLN A 9 -9.54 -31.81 -10.21
C GLN A 9 -9.02 -30.36 -10.24
N ARG A 10 -9.12 -29.65 -9.12
CA ARG A 10 -8.53 -28.32 -8.93
C ARG A 10 -7.01 -28.39 -9.10
N ARG A 11 -6.49 -27.50 -9.97
CA ARG A 11 -5.09 -27.09 -10.29
C ARG A 11 -3.94 -27.73 -9.48
N PRO A 12 -2.77 -28.01 -10.12
CA PRO A 12 -1.64 -28.64 -9.44
C PRO A 12 -1.18 -27.81 -8.23
N LYS A 13 -1.13 -28.46 -7.06
CA LYS A 13 -0.56 -27.91 -5.83
C LYS A 13 0.95 -27.77 -6.05
N LYS A 14 1.42 -26.57 -6.40
CA LYS A 14 2.86 -26.28 -6.32
C LYS A 14 3.29 -26.46 -4.86
N ASP A 15 4.38 -27.18 -4.65
CA ASP A 15 4.97 -27.35 -3.32
C ASP A 15 5.39 -25.97 -2.77
N PRO A 16 4.94 -25.56 -1.57
CA PRO A 16 5.33 -24.28 -0.97
C PRO A 16 6.83 -24.10 -0.81
N SER A 17 7.58 -25.20 -0.67
CA SER A 17 9.05 -25.17 -0.59
C SER A 17 9.74 -24.84 -1.92
N GLY A 18 9.01 -24.98 -3.03
CA GLY A 18 9.47 -24.72 -4.40
C GLY A 18 8.89 -23.46 -5.04
N CYS A 19 8.28 -22.56 -4.25
CA CYS A 19 7.77 -21.29 -4.77
C CYS A 19 8.01 -20.14 -3.80
N SER A 20 8.17 -18.94 -4.35
CA SER A 20 8.25 -17.71 -3.56
C SER A 20 7.08 -16.77 -3.87
N VAL A 21 6.77 -15.92 -2.89
CA VAL A 21 5.83 -14.81 -3.05
C VAL A 21 6.54 -13.55 -2.56
N LEU A 22 6.57 -12.50 -3.38
CA LEU A 22 7.17 -11.23 -3.00
C LEU A 22 6.11 -10.24 -2.55
N LEU A 23 6.29 -9.68 -1.36
CA LEU A 23 5.41 -8.67 -0.78
C LEU A 23 6.15 -7.35 -0.67
N PHE A 24 5.60 -6.32 -1.28
CA PHE A 24 6.17 -4.99 -1.34
C PHE A 24 5.51 -4.08 -0.30
N PRO A 25 6.28 -3.52 0.65
CA PRO A 25 5.73 -2.71 1.71
C PRO A 25 5.26 -1.33 1.20
N GLY A 26 4.35 -0.72 1.95
CA GLY A 26 3.92 0.65 1.72
C GLY A 26 4.71 1.69 2.53
N GLN A 27 4.22 2.93 2.48
CA GLN A 27 4.67 4.03 3.34
C GLN A 27 4.46 3.68 4.82
N GLY A 28 5.40 4.09 5.67
CA GLY A 28 5.51 3.76 7.10
C GLY A 28 6.61 2.73 7.42
N SER A 29 7.18 2.07 6.40
CA SER A 29 8.29 1.13 6.53
C SER A 29 9.69 1.78 6.43
N GLN A 30 9.74 3.05 6.03
CA GLN A 30 10.97 3.81 5.85
C GLN A 30 11.66 4.15 7.17
N PHE A 31 13.00 4.14 7.16
CA PHE A 31 13.82 4.60 8.28
C PHE A 31 15.08 5.30 7.76
N VAL A 32 15.64 6.21 8.57
CA VAL A 32 16.89 6.90 8.26
C VAL A 32 18.01 5.88 8.08
N GLY A 33 18.67 5.91 6.92
CA GLY A 33 19.68 4.92 6.55
C GLY A 33 19.11 3.62 5.95
N MET A 34 17.82 3.55 5.64
CA MET A 34 17.29 2.47 4.80
C MET A 34 18.03 2.44 3.47
N GLY A 35 18.34 1.25 2.95
CA GLY A 35 19.14 1.12 1.73
C GLY A 35 20.61 1.53 1.87
N ARG A 36 21.13 1.83 3.08
CA ARG A 36 22.57 2.17 3.27
C ARG A 36 23.52 1.08 2.76
N GLY A 37 23.14 -0.19 2.92
CA GLY A 37 23.88 -1.34 2.36
C GLY A 37 23.75 -1.47 0.83
N LEU A 38 22.85 -0.69 0.22
CA LEU A 38 22.62 -0.61 -1.22
C LEU A 38 23.33 0.61 -1.84
N LEU A 39 23.77 1.61 -1.06
CA LEU A 39 24.56 2.76 -1.54
C LEU A 39 25.92 2.36 -2.14
N LYS A 40 26.35 1.10 -1.92
CA LYS A 40 27.51 0.50 -2.61
C LYS A 40 27.27 0.33 -4.12
N TYR A 41 26.02 0.36 -4.56
CA TYR A 41 25.64 0.35 -5.97
C TYR A 41 25.44 1.81 -6.43
N PRO A 42 26.19 2.28 -7.45
CA PRO A 42 26.22 3.70 -7.84
C PRO A 42 24.83 4.28 -8.13
N ASN A 43 23.99 3.53 -8.83
CA ASN A 43 22.63 3.94 -9.23
C ASN A 43 21.68 4.16 -8.04
N VAL A 44 21.97 3.54 -6.89
CA VAL A 44 21.16 3.66 -5.67
C VAL A 44 21.58 4.89 -4.88
N LYS A 45 22.83 5.34 -4.98
CA LYS A 45 23.36 6.42 -4.15
C LYS A 45 22.73 7.79 -4.42
N GLU A 46 22.34 8.06 -5.67
CA GLU A 46 21.71 9.33 -6.08
C GLU A 46 20.26 9.48 -5.60
N MET A 47 19.59 8.38 -5.22
CA MET A 47 18.16 8.36 -4.90
C MET A 47 17.83 8.55 -3.39
N PHE A 48 18.82 8.65 -2.50
CA PHE A 48 18.65 8.49 -1.03
C PHE A 48 19.18 9.66 -0.16
N THR A 49 19.00 10.93 -0.54
CA THR A 49 19.33 12.05 0.37
C THR A 49 18.40 12.05 1.61
N VAL A 50 18.97 12.21 2.80
CA VAL A 50 18.52 11.53 4.04
C VAL A 50 17.58 12.36 4.93
N ASP A 51 17.61 13.69 4.87
CA ASP A 51 17.08 14.53 5.96
C ASP A 51 15.56 14.79 5.92
N GLU A 52 14.87 14.44 4.83
CA GLU A 52 13.43 14.74 4.67
C GLU A 52 12.55 13.50 4.42
N LEU A 53 13.06 12.29 4.71
CA LEU A 53 12.45 11.01 4.34
C LEU A 53 11.05 10.75 4.95
N GLN A 54 10.65 11.49 5.99
CA GLN A 54 9.31 11.36 6.59
C GLN A 54 8.24 12.14 5.84
N LYS A 55 8.60 13.14 5.02
CA LYS A 55 7.64 13.82 4.15
C LYS A 55 7.22 12.87 3.04
N THR A 56 5.93 12.90 2.70
CA THR A 56 5.36 11.95 1.73
C THR A 56 6.05 12.07 0.37
N VAL A 57 6.41 13.28 -0.05
CA VAL A 57 7.15 13.58 -1.29
C VAL A 57 8.47 12.81 -1.43
N HIS A 58 9.17 12.55 -0.32
CA HIS A 58 10.44 11.80 -0.33
C HIS A 58 10.24 10.33 0.05
N CYS A 59 9.31 10.05 0.95
CA CYS A 59 9.07 8.70 1.44
C CYS A 59 8.63 7.75 0.32
N GLN A 60 7.66 8.14 -0.51
CA GLN A 60 7.09 7.19 -1.48
C GLN A 60 8.11 6.76 -2.54
N PRO A 61 8.84 7.70 -3.21
CA PRO A 61 9.88 7.31 -4.16
C PRO A 61 10.98 6.48 -3.49
N ALA A 62 11.37 6.82 -2.26
CA ALA A 62 12.44 6.10 -1.57
C ALA A 62 12.03 4.66 -1.20
N VAL A 63 10.81 4.43 -0.69
CA VAL A 63 10.29 3.08 -0.42
C VAL A 63 10.20 2.27 -1.72
N PHE A 64 9.71 2.88 -2.80
CA PHE A 64 9.62 2.25 -4.12
C PHE A 64 10.99 1.81 -4.66
N VAL A 65 11.97 2.72 -4.68
CA VAL A 65 13.33 2.42 -5.16
C VAL A 65 14.01 1.38 -4.27
N THR A 66 13.92 1.52 -2.94
CA THR A 66 14.53 0.56 -2.00
C THR A 66 13.96 -0.84 -2.20
N SER A 67 12.65 -0.94 -2.44
CA SER A 67 11.96 -2.20 -2.67
C SER A 67 12.50 -2.92 -3.90
N LEU A 68 12.68 -2.21 -5.02
CA LEU A 68 13.24 -2.79 -6.24
C LEU A 68 14.73 -3.12 -6.08
N ALA A 69 15.49 -2.29 -5.37
CA ALA A 69 16.89 -2.57 -5.09
C ALA A 69 17.07 -3.80 -4.16
N ALA A 70 16.13 -4.06 -3.26
CA ALA A 70 16.12 -5.28 -2.46
C ALA A 70 15.85 -6.53 -3.33
N VAL A 71 14.98 -6.42 -4.34
CA VAL A 71 14.76 -7.49 -5.32
C VAL A 71 16.02 -7.75 -6.13
N GLU A 72 16.70 -6.70 -6.60
CA GLU A 72 17.95 -6.84 -7.35
C GLU A 72 19.03 -7.55 -6.51
N ARG A 73 19.16 -7.19 -5.23
CA ARG A 73 20.03 -7.89 -4.30
C ARG A 73 19.63 -9.36 -4.15
N LEU A 74 18.34 -9.66 -3.98
CA LEU A 74 17.84 -11.03 -3.87
C LEU A 74 18.15 -11.83 -5.15
N ASN A 75 18.04 -11.21 -6.32
CA ASN A 75 18.40 -11.84 -7.58
C ASN A 75 19.88 -12.21 -7.64
N GLN A 76 20.77 -11.38 -7.08
CA GLN A 76 22.21 -11.69 -7.01
C GLN A 76 22.54 -12.77 -5.97
N GLU A 77 21.91 -12.74 -4.79
CA GLU A 77 22.20 -13.68 -3.69
C GLU A 77 21.49 -15.04 -3.88
N ASN A 78 20.29 -15.04 -4.46
CA ASN A 78 19.47 -16.23 -4.68
C ASN A 78 18.55 -16.07 -5.91
N PRO A 79 19.09 -16.22 -7.14
CA PRO A 79 18.32 -16.10 -8.37
C PRO A 79 17.10 -17.04 -8.43
N LYS A 80 17.22 -18.24 -7.85
CA LYS A 80 16.13 -19.23 -7.81
C LYS A 80 14.90 -18.71 -7.09
N ALA A 81 15.06 -17.86 -6.06
CA ALA A 81 13.93 -17.25 -5.37
C ALA A 81 13.13 -16.34 -6.31
N ILE A 82 13.78 -15.66 -7.24
CA ILE A 82 13.11 -14.84 -8.25
C ILE A 82 12.47 -15.74 -9.32
N GLU A 83 13.22 -16.70 -9.87
CA GLU A 83 12.72 -17.61 -10.92
C GLU A 83 11.48 -18.41 -10.49
N MET A 84 11.42 -18.82 -9.23
CA MET A 84 10.31 -19.58 -8.66
C MET A 84 9.18 -18.69 -8.11
N CYS A 85 9.23 -17.38 -8.29
CA CYS A 85 8.20 -16.47 -7.79
C CYS A 85 6.89 -16.67 -8.56
N VAL A 86 5.83 -16.97 -7.82
CA VAL A 86 4.49 -17.25 -8.38
C VAL A 86 3.50 -16.12 -8.19
N ALA A 87 3.80 -15.20 -7.26
CA ALA A 87 2.99 -14.03 -7.01
C ALA A 87 3.80 -12.87 -6.45
N ALA A 88 3.41 -11.66 -6.82
CA ALA A 88 3.83 -10.42 -6.21
C ALA A 88 2.60 -9.64 -5.72
N ALA A 89 2.71 -8.99 -4.58
CA ALA A 89 1.67 -8.09 -4.10
C ALA A 89 2.30 -6.88 -3.46
N GLY A 90 1.64 -5.74 -3.57
CA GLY A 90 2.12 -4.50 -2.97
C GLY A 90 1.04 -3.80 -2.17
N PHE A 91 1.43 -3.13 -1.09
CA PHE A 91 0.52 -2.30 -0.32
C PHE A 91 0.76 -0.81 -0.62
N SER A 92 -0.26 -0.10 -1.11
CA SER A 92 -0.18 1.34 -1.43
C SER A 92 0.98 1.63 -2.39
N VAL A 93 2.05 2.29 -1.94
CA VAL A 93 3.28 2.54 -2.70
C VAL A 93 3.90 1.25 -3.26
N GLY A 94 3.82 0.14 -2.50
CA GLY A 94 4.38 -1.14 -2.91
C GLY A 94 3.72 -1.73 -4.16
N GLU A 95 2.50 -1.29 -4.51
CA GLU A 95 1.83 -1.77 -5.73
C GLU A 95 2.63 -1.43 -6.99
N PHE A 96 3.22 -0.24 -7.05
CA PHE A 96 4.08 0.17 -8.16
C PHE A 96 5.35 -0.68 -8.23
N ALA A 97 5.94 -1.01 -7.08
CA ALA A 97 7.10 -1.90 -7.03
C ALA A 97 6.75 -3.31 -7.53
N ALA A 98 5.57 -3.83 -7.18
CA ALA A 98 5.09 -5.12 -7.70
C ALA A 98 4.89 -5.09 -9.23
N LEU A 99 4.29 -4.01 -9.75
CA LEU A 99 4.08 -3.82 -11.19
C LEU A 99 5.41 -3.71 -11.95
N VAL A 100 6.38 -2.97 -11.44
CA VAL A 100 7.70 -2.87 -12.07
C VAL A 100 8.47 -4.17 -11.98
N PHE A 101 8.48 -4.83 -10.81
CA PHE A 101 9.13 -6.14 -10.64
C PHE A 101 8.62 -7.15 -11.67
N SER A 102 7.30 -7.15 -11.89
CA SER A 102 6.65 -8.09 -12.80
C SER A 102 6.91 -7.83 -14.29
N GLY A 103 7.51 -6.69 -14.63
CA GLY A 103 7.62 -6.18 -15.99
C GLY A 103 6.30 -5.62 -16.56
N ALA A 104 5.25 -5.46 -15.75
CA ALA A 104 3.97 -4.91 -16.18
C ALA A 104 3.99 -3.39 -16.37
N MET A 105 4.95 -2.67 -15.76
CA MET A 105 5.10 -1.23 -15.86
C MET A 105 6.58 -0.85 -15.98
N ASN A 106 6.90 0.17 -16.78
CA ASN A 106 8.26 0.67 -16.89
C ASN A 106 8.71 1.37 -15.59
N PHE A 107 9.98 1.20 -15.21
CA PHE A 107 10.54 1.84 -14.02
C PHE A 107 10.45 3.37 -14.03
N ALA A 108 10.81 4.02 -15.15
CA ALA A 108 10.83 5.47 -15.24
C ALA A 108 9.42 6.06 -15.17
N GLU A 109 8.45 5.43 -15.85
CA GLU A 109 7.04 5.81 -15.81
C GLU A 109 6.44 5.61 -14.41
N ALA A 110 6.73 4.47 -13.78
CA ALA A 110 6.30 4.18 -12.41
C ALA A 110 6.88 5.19 -11.41
N LEU A 111 8.16 5.55 -11.55
CA LEU A 111 8.81 6.54 -10.69
C LEU A 111 8.21 7.93 -10.88
N TYR A 112 7.88 8.31 -12.12
CA TYR A 112 7.21 9.57 -12.42
C TYR A 112 5.79 9.61 -11.83
N ALA A 113 5.00 8.55 -12.02
CA ALA A 113 3.69 8.41 -11.40
C ALA A 113 3.77 8.46 -9.86
N MET A 114 4.80 7.83 -9.28
CA MET A 114 5.07 7.87 -7.85
C MET A 114 5.37 9.27 -7.36
N LYS A 115 6.20 10.03 -8.10
CA LYS A 115 6.51 11.44 -7.77
C LYS A 115 5.24 12.28 -7.74
N VAL A 116 4.41 12.20 -8.78
CA VAL A 116 3.16 12.99 -8.86
C VAL A 116 2.21 12.58 -7.74
N ARG A 117 2.07 11.28 -7.46
CA ARG A 117 1.29 10.77 -6.32
C ARG A 117 1.79 11.33 -4.99
N ALA A 118 3.09 11.31 -4.77
CA ALA A 118 3.69 11.78 -3.52
C ALA A 118 3.48 13.28 -3.30
N GLU A 119 3.70 14.10 -4.34
CA GLU A 119 3.52 15.55 -4.30
C GLU A 119 2.05 15.94 -4.09
N THR A 120 1.13 15.29 -4.80
CA THR A 120 -0.30 15.62 -4.74
C THR A 120 -0.93 15.18 -3.42
N MET A 121 -0.55 14.01 -2.90
CA MET A 121 -1.00 13.56 -1.57
C MET A 121 -0.39 14.41 -0.44
N GLN A 122 0.85 14.88 -0.60
CA GLN A 122 1.47 15.82 0.35
C GLN A 122 0.69 17.14 0.37
N LYS A 123 0.39 17.73 -0.80
CA LYS A 123 -0.45 18.94 -0.90
C LYS A 123 -1.84 18.73 -0.29
N ALA A 124 -2.49 17.60 -0.54
CA ALA A 124 -3.78 17.28 0.08
C ALA A 124 -3.70 17.22 1.61
N SER A 125 -2.60 16.67 2.14
CA SER A 125 -2.36 16.59 3.59
C SER A 125 -2.08 17.95 4.22
N GLU A 126 -1.46 18.87 3.49
CA GLU A 126 -1.19 20.25 3.94
C GLU A 126 -2.46 21.12 3.92
N LEU A 127 -3.37 20.87 2.98
CA LEU A 127 -4.68 21.55 2.93
C LEU A 127 -5.57 21.17 4.12
N VAL A 128 -5.54 19.90 4.52
CA VAL A 128 -6.37 19.37 5.61
C VAL A 128 -5.49 18.54 6.56
N PRO A 129 -4.97 19.16 7.64
CA PRO A 129 -4.14 18.48 8.62
C PRO A 129 -4.89 17.28 9.20
N SER A 130 -4.33 16.08 9.02
CA SER A 130 -5.00 14.81 9.35
C SER A 130 -3.98 13.72 9.69
N GLY A 131 -4.43 12.54 10.14
CA GLY A 131 -3.52 11.48 10.56
C GLY A 131 -4.10 10.07 10.54
N MET A 132 -3.25 9.11 10.91
CA MET A 132 -3.60 7.68 10.98
C MET A 132 -3.17 7.06 12.30
N LEU A 133 -3.94 6.07 12.75
CA LEU A 133 -3.76 5.32 13.97
C LEU A 133 -3.83 3.81 13.65
N SER A 134 -2.76 3.08 13.93
CA SER A 134 -2.77 1.63 13.90
C SER A 134 -3.45 1.11 15.16
N VAL A 135 -4.43 0.21 15.00
CA VAL A 135 -5.21 -0.33 16.12
C VAL A 135 -5.20 -1.85 16.07
N THR A 136 -4.74 -2.50 17.13
CA THR A 136 -4.93 -3.93 17.32
C THR A 136 -6.02 -4.11 18.37
N GLY A 137 -7.12 -4.77 18.02
CA GLY A 137 -8.25 -5.02 18.93
C GLY A 137 -8.47 -6.50 19.23
N ARG A 138 -9.29 -6.76 20.26
CA ARG A 138 -9.79 -8.09 20.59
C ARG A 138 -10.84 -8.56 19.57
N PRO A 139 -11.22 -9.84 19.53
CA PRO A 139 -12.30 -10.32 18.65
C PRO A 139 -13.63 -9.55 18.79
N GLN A 140 -13.89 -8.96 19.96
CA GLN A 140 -15.08 -8.14 20.23
C GLN A 140 -14.92 -6.66 19.84
N ALA A 141 -13.77 -6.24 19.32
CA ALA A 141 -13.53 -4.85 18.94
C ALA A 141 -14.39 -4.48 17.72
N GLN A 142 -15.22 -3.46 17.88
CA GLN A 142 -16.10 -2.97 16.82
C GLN A 142 -15.48 -1.74 16.16
N TYR A 143 -14.49 -1.94 15.27
CA TYR A 143 -13.74 -0.86 14.63
C TYR A 143 -14.64 0.12 13.86
N ASN A 144 -15.61 -0.41 13.10
CA ASN A 144 -16.55 0.41 12.34
C ASN A 144 -17.43 1.27 13.25
N TYR A 145 -17.95 0.69 14.34
CA TYR A 145 -18.73 1.44 15.32
C TYR A 145 -17.89 2.52 16.02
N ALA A 146 -16.66 2.18 16.40
CA ALA A 146 -15.74 3.10 17.04
C ALA A 146 -15.40 4.31 16.15
N CYS A 147 -15.05 4.09 14.89
CA CYS A 147 -14.61 5.16 13.99
C CYS A 147 -15.75 5.85 13.26
N LEU A 148 -16.67 5.09 12.65
CA LEU A 148 -17.73 5.66 11.81
C LEU A 148 -18.87 6.28 12.62
N LEU A 149 -19.04 5.89 13.88
CA LEU A 149 -20.06 6.46 14.76
C LEU A 149 -19.44 7.26 15.91
N GLN A 150 -18.81 6.59 16.88
CA GLN A 150 -18.40 7.22 18.13
C GLN A 150 -17.40 8.37 17.93
N ALA A 151 -16.35 8.14 17.15
CA ALA A 151 -15.34 9.17 16.87
C ALA A 151 -15.92 10.33 16.05
N LYS A 152 -16.77 10.04 15.04
CA LYS A 152 -17.45 11.08 14.25
C LYS A 152 -18.42 11.90 15.09
N GLU A 153 -19.21 11.28 15.96
CA GLU A 153 -20.14 11.97 16.87
C GLU A 153 -19.38 12.85 17.86
N HIS A 154 -18.30 12.35 18.45
CA HIS A 154 -17.43 13.14 19.31
C HIS A 154 -16.90 14.38 18.58
N CYS A 155 -16.40 14.19 17.36
CA CYS A 155 -15.94 15.27 16.51
C CYS A 155 -17.03 16.32 16.21
N LYS A 156 -18.25 15.87 15.89
CA LYS A 156 -19.40 16.77 15.68
C LYS A 156 -19.77 17.54 16.95
N SER A 157 -19.68 16.89 18.12
CA SER A 157 -19.95 17.55 19.41
C SER A 157 -18.94 18.65 19.75
N LEU A 158 -17.74 18.60 19.16
CA LEU A 158 -16.72 19.64 19.24
C LEU A 158 -16.89 20.76 18.20
N GLY A 159 -17.99 20.75 17.43
CA GLY A 159 -18.31 21.79 16.45
C GLY A 159 -17.66 21.60 15.08
N MET A 160 -17.10 20.43 14.78
CA MET A 160 -16.51 20.18 13.46
C MET A 160 -17.57 19.86 12.40
N GLU A 161 -17.55 20.63 11.32
CA GLU A 161 -18.35 20.38 10.13
C GLU A 161 -17.72 19.22 9.34
N ASN A 162 -18.51 18.16 9.10
CA ASN A 162 -18.14 17.00 8.29
C ASN A 162 -16.85 16.25 8.71
N PRO A 163 -16.77 15.68 9.93
CA PRO A 163 -15.59 14.91 10.33
C PRO A 163 -15.45 13.61 9.52
N VAL A 164 -14.24 13.43 8.96
CA VAL A 164 -13.86 12.21 8.25
C VAL A 164 -13.18 11.25 9.22
N CYS A 165 -13.71 10.03 9.33
CA CYS A 165 -13.08 8.90 10.00
C CYS A 165 -13.38 7.66 9.17
N SER A 166 -12.37 6.88 8.85
CA SER A 166 -12.49 5.66 8.05
C SER A 166 -11.63 4.53 8.62
N VAL A 167 -12.15 3.31 8.51
CA VAL A 167 -11.44 2.07 8.85
C VAL A 167 -10.83 1.50 7.57
N LEU A 168 -9.52 1.32 7.54
CA LEU A 168 -8.80 0.65 6.46
C LEU A 168 -8.59 -0.82 6.85
N LEU A 169 -9.24 -1.72 6.10
CA LEU A 169 -9.40 -3.12 6.45
C LEU A 169 -8.08 -3.91 6.38
N LEU A 170 -7.14 -3.54 5.50
CA LEU A 170 -5.95 -4.35 5.24
C LEU A 170 -4.92 -4.37 6.38
N SER A 171 -5.06 -3.56 7.43
CA SER A 171 -4.11 -3.58 8.56
C SER A 171 -4.68 -3.10 9.90
N PHE A 172 -6.01 -3.15 10.09
CA PHE A 172 -6.65 -2.62 11.30
C PHE A 172 -6.25 -1.15 11.57
N LEU A 173 -6.20 -0.35 10.50
CA LEU A 173 -5.79 1.05 10.54
C LEU A 173 -7.04 1.93 10.63
N LEU A 174 -7.07 2.85 11.58
CA LEU A 174 -8.03 3.93 11.65
C LEU A 174 -7.38 5.18 11.07
N SER A 175 -8.11 5.89 10.22
CA SER A 175 -7.67 7.16 9.61
C SER A 175 -8.69 8.23 9.96
N SER A 176 -8.22 9.42 10.31
CA SER A 176 -9.10 10.50 10.76
C SER A 176 -8.62 11.86 10.26
N LEU A 177 -9.60 12.69 9.92
CA LEU A 177 -9.47 14.12 9.64
C LEU A 177 -8.72 14.84 10.74
N THR A 178 -8.93 14.48 12.01
CA THR A 178 -8.43 15.27 13.13
C THR A 178 -7.73 14.43 14.18
N SER A 179 -6.70 15.03 14.77
CA SER A 179 -6.05 14.53 15.98
C SER A 179 -7.08 14.18 17.04
N GLN A 180 -8.13 15.00 17.20
CA GLN A 180 -9.19 14.79 18.19
C GLN A 180 -9.92 13.44 18.04
N ALA A 181 -10.22 12.98 16.82
CA ALA A 181 -10.81 11.66 16.66
C ALA A 181 -9.80 10.53 16.95
N LEU A 182 -8.52 10.73 16.61
CA LEU A 182 -7.45 9.77 16.95
C LEU A 182 -7.24 9.71 18.47
N ASP A 183 -7.24 10.87 19.14
CA ASP A 183 -7.10 11.02 20.58
C ASP A 183 -8.28 10.36 21.30
N PHE A 184 -9.51 10.64 20.85
CA PHE A 184 -10.71 9.96 21.34
C PHE A 184 -10.59 8.43 21.24
N LEU A 185 -10.15 7.90 20.09
CA LEU A 185 -10.00 6.46 19.89
C LEU A 185 -8.91 5.86 20.79
N GLN A 186 -7.83 6.59 21.06
CA GLN A 186 -6.75 6.17 21.96
C GLN A 186 -7.20 6.19 23.42
N GLU A 187 -7.84 7.27 23.87
CA GLU A 187 -8.36 7.44 25.23
C GLU A 187 -9.45 6.41 25.54
N ASN A 188 -10.30 6.09 24.55
CA ASN A 188 -11.37 5.11 24.69
C ASN A 188 -10.94 3.67 24.35
N SER A 189 -9.64 3.42 24.09
CA SER A 189 -9.12 2.13 23.65
C SER A 189 -9.61 0.95 24.49
N ARG A 190 -9.56 1.06 25.82
CA ARG A 190 -10.03 0.00 26.75
C ARG A 190 -11.53 -0.29 26.60
N ARG A 191 -12.35 0.76 26.48
CA ARG A 191 -13.81 0.65 26.31
C ARG A 191 -14.14 0.01 24.97
N LEU A 192 -13.44 0.43 23.91
CA LEU A 192 -13.58 -0.05 22.54
C LEU A 192 -12.93 -1.42 22.29
N LYS A 193 -12.36 -2.04 23.34
CA LYS A 193 -11.68 -3.35 23.28
C LYS A 193 -10.46 -3.36 22.36
N PHE A 194 -9.83 -2.21 22.18
CA PHE A 194 -8.53 -2.09 21.53
C PHE A 194 -7.44 -2.54 22.51
N MET A 195 -6.59 -3.47 22.08
CA MET A 195 -5.43 -3.95 22.82
C MET A 195 -4.24 -3.02 22.69
N ARG A 196 -4.04 -2.46 21.49
CA ARG A 196 -2.95 -1.54 21.19
C ARG A 196 -3.40 -0.48 20.21
N THR A 197 -3.02 0.77 20.45
CA THR A 197 -3.19 1.88 19.52
C THR A 197 -1.84 2.56 19.34
N LYS A 198 -1.48 2.94 18.11
CA LYS A 198 -0.23 3.64 17.81
C LYS A 198 -0.43 4.63 16.67
N THR A 199 -0.19 5.90 16.92
CA THR A 199 -0.20 6.93 15.87
C THR A 199 0.90 6.62 14.85
N LEU A 200 0.56 6.69 13.58
CA LEU A 200 1.52 6.48 12.51
C LEU A 200 2.26 7.78 12.19
N PRO A 201 3.57 7.73 11.93
CA PRO A 201 4.36 8.89 11.51
C PRO A 201 4.11 9.17 10.01
N VAL A 202 2.90 9.63 9.69
CA VAL A 202 2.47 9.96 8.33
C VAL A 202 1.92 11.38 8.28
N SER A 203 2.03 12.04 7.13
CA SER A 203 1.64 13.44 6.98
C SER A 203 0.14 13.67 6.88
N GLY A 204 -0.66 12.63 6.63
CA GLY A 204 -2.10 12.76 6.41
C GLY A 204 -2.87 11.44 6.52
N ALA A 205 -4.19 11.54 6.50
CA ALA A 205 -5.12 10.41 6.50
C ALA A 205 -5.29 9.81 5.09
N PHE A 206 -4.33 8.98 4.67
CA PHE A 206 -4.35 8.35 3.35
C PHE A 206 -5.47 7.33 3.15
N HIS A 207 -5.86 7.12 1.89
CA HIS A 207 -6.99 6.27 1.47
C HIS A 207 -8.34 6.69 2.07
N THR A 208 -8.50 8.00 2.30
CA THR A 208 -9.77 8.61 2.66
C THR A 208 -10.19 9.62 1.60
N GLU A 209 -11.42 10.13 1.69
CA GLU A 209 -11.92 11.21 0.85
C GLU A 209 -11.08 12.50 0.92
N LEU A 210 -10.23 12.64 1.94
CA LEU A 210 -9.29 13.77 2.07
C LEU A 210 -8.21 13.78 1.00
N MET A 211 -7.96 12.63 0.38
CA MET A 211 -7.02 12.51 -0.74
C MET A 211 -7.71 12.71 -2.10
N ALA A 212 -8.99 13.10 -2.15
CA ALA A 212 -9.74 13.26 -3.41
C ALA A 212 -9.05 14.23 -4.39
N SER A 213 -8.48 15.33 -3.88
CA SER A 213 -7.74 16.31 -4.71
C SER A 213 -6.48 15.73 -5.39
N ALA A 214 -5.91 14.65 -4.85
CA ALA A 214 -4.79 13.95 -5.46
C ALA A 214 -5.20 12.95 -6.55
N THR A 215 -6.50 12.62 -6.67
CA THR A 215 -6.97 11.54 -7.55
C THR A 215 -6.80 11.87 -9.02
N GLU A 216 -7.29 13.03 -9.47
CA GLU A 216 -7.26 13.36 -10.91
C GLU A 216 -5.83 13.61 -11.44
N PRO A 217 -4.93 14.33 -10.73
CA PRO A 217 -3.55 14.47 -11.16
C PRO A 217 -2.83 13.13 -11.34
N VAL A 218 -3.03 12.18 -10.42
CA VAL A 218 -2.45 10.84 -10.52
C VAL A 218 -3.09 10.07 -11.66
N ARG A 219 -4.41 10.16 -11.84
CA ARG A 219 -5.13 9.52 -12.95
C ARG A 219 -4.60 9.98 -14.30
N GLU A 220 -4.33 11.27 -14.46
CA GLU A 220 -3.85 11.81 -15.73
C GLU A 220 -2.47 11.26 -16.10
N VAL A 221 -1.56 11.16 -15.14
CA VAL A 221 -0.27 10.52 -15.38
C VAL A 221 -0.46 9.04 -15.71
N LEU A 222 -1.29 8.33 -14.95
CA LEU A 222 -1.54 6.91 -15.15
C LEU A 222 -2.15 6.62 -16.53
N ARG A 223 -2.98 7.51 -17.11
CA ARG A 223 -3.50 7.35 -18.50
C ARG A 223 -2.39 7.30 -19.55
N GLN A 224 -1.23 7.88 -19.26
CA GLN A 224 -0.08 7.94 -20.16
C GLN A 224 0.89 6.77 -19.96
N VAL A 225 0.70 5.99 -18.88
CA VAL A 225 1.55 4.83 -18.56
C VAL A 225 0.97 3.59 -19.19
N GLU A 226 1.80 2.84 -19.92
CA GLU A 226 1.40 1.57 -20.49
C GLU A 226 1.52 0.46 -19.44
N VAL A 227 0.40 -0.25 -19.19
CA VAL A 227 0.41 -1.42 -18.31
C VAL A 227 0.20 -2.68 -19.12
N SER A 228 1.24 -3.51 -19.16
CA SER A 228 1.30 -4.75 -19.92
C SER A 228 1.01 -5.97 -19.05
N GLN A 229 0.78 -7.12 -19.69
CA GLN A 229 0.71 -8.37 -18.94
C GLN A 229 2.06 -8.65 -18.24
N PRO A 230 2.05 -9.25 -17.03
CA PRO A 230 3.27 -9.59 -16.31
C PRO A 230 4.16 -10.50 -17.15
N LEU A 231 5.37 -10.04 -17.48
CA LEU A 231 6.30 -10.74 -18.36
C LEU A 231 7.30 -11.60 -17.57
N TYR A 232 7.60 -11.21 -16.33
CA TYR A 232 8.65 -11.83 -15.55
C TYR A 232 8.34 -11.84 -14.05
N PRO A 233 8.56 -12.96 -13.34
CA PRO A 233 8.75 -14.30 -13.86
C PRO A 233 7.51 -14.82 -14.60
N LYS A 234 7.69 -15.74 -15.55
CA LYS A 234 6.58 -16.22 -16.41
C LYS A 234 5.41 -16.77 -15.56
N GLY A 235 4.23 -16.18 -15.74
CA GLY A 235 3.01 -16.61 -15.06
C GLY A 235 2.88 -16.15 -13.61
N ILE A 236 3.59 -15.07 -13.22
CA ILE A 236 3.41 -14.41 -11.94
C ILE A 236 2.01 -13.77 -11.84
N ASN A 237 1.38 -13.92 -10.67
CA ASN A 237 0.14 -13.20 -10.34
C ASN A 237 0.47 -11.92 -9.61
N ILE A 238 -0.20 -10.82 -9.96
CA ILE A 238 -0.03 -9.54 -9.25
C ILE A 238 -1.31 -9.19 -8.52
N PHE A 239 -1.16 -8.83 -7.25
CA PHE A 239 -2.24 -8.26 -6.46
C PHE A 239 -1.95 -6.78 -6.22
N SER A 240 -2.75 -5.91 -6.84
CA SER A 240 -2.81 -4.47 -6.63
C SER A 240 -4.29 -4.10 -6.52
N GLU A 241 -4.68 -3.43 -5.43
CA GLU A 241 -6.07 -3.00 -5.25
C GLU A 241 -6.30 -1.63 -5.89
N THR A 242 -5.31 -0.74 -5.87
CA THR A 242 -5.52 0.70 -6.08
C THR A 242 -5.14 1.15 -7.49
N CYS A 243 -3.96 0.74 -7.99
CA CYS A 243 -3.48 1.16 -9.31
C CYS A 243 -4.32 0.58 -10.43
N ILE A 244 -4.73 -0.69 -10.30
CA ILE A 244 -5.56 -1.39 -11.30
C ILE A 244 -6.96 -0.76 -11.41
N GLN A 245 -7.57 -0.31 -10.30
CA GLN A 245 -8.89 0.34 -10.33
C GLN A 245 -8.88 1.73 -10.99
N LEU A 246 -7.77 2.48 -10.88
CA LEU A 246 -7.65 3.80 -11.51
C LEU A 246 -7.33 3.72 -13.02
N LEU A 247 -6.62 2.65 -13.43
CA LEU A 247 -6.20 2.41 -14.82
C LEU A 247 -7.20 1.60 -15.63
N CYS A 248 -7.89 0.62 -15.03
CA CYS A 248 -8.78 -0.30 -15.74
C CYS A 248 -10.24 -0.04 -15.34
N LYS A 249 -11.08 0.40 -16.30
CA LYS A 249 -12.56 0.37 -16.17
C LYS A 249 -13.14 -1.06 -16.08
N ALA A 250 -12.31 -2.09 -15.93
CA ALA A 250 -12.74 -3.48 -15.88
C ALA A 250 -11.92 -4.28 -14.85
N THR A 251 -12.64 -4.86 -13.91
CA THR A 251 -12.26 -5.94 -12.97
C THR A 251 -11.30 -5.57 -11.82
N PRO A 252 -11.74 -5.64 -10.55
CA PRO A 252 -10.94 -5.30 -9.35
C PRO A 252 -9.73 -6.21 -9.06
N VAL A 253 -9.45 -7.18 -9.93
CA VAL A 253 -8.43 -8.20 -9.69
C VAL A 253 -7.90 -8.68 -11.04
N LEU A 254 -6.68 -8.29 -11.42
CA LEU A 254 -5.95 -8.98 -12.49
C LEU A 254 -5.44 -10.34 -11.97
N ILE A 255 -6.36 -11.26 -11.65
CA ILE A 255 -6.01 -12.69 -11.67
C ILE A 255 -5.99 -13.02 -13.17
N PHE A 256 -4.80 -13.11 -13.76
CA PHE A 256 -4.63 -13.81 -15.02
C PHE A 256 -4.94 -15.30 -14.77
N LYS A 257 -6.23 -15.66 -14.78
CA LYS A 257 -6.64 -17.05 -14.91
C LYS A 257 -6.25 -17.44 -16.34
N ARG A 258 -5.21 -18.28 -16.45
CA ARG A 258 -5.23 -19.32 -17.48
C ARG A 258 -6.53 -20.10 -17.36
#